data_AF-A0A191TMT3-F1
#
_entry.id   AF-A0A191TMT3-F1
#
_cell.length_a   1.000
_cell.length_b   1.000
_cell.length_c   1.000
_cell.angle_alpha   90.00
_cell.angle_beta   90.00
_cell.angle_gamma   90.00
#
_symmetry.space_group_name_H-M   'P 1'
#
loop_
_entity.id
_entity.type
_entity.pdbx_description
1 polymer ?
#
loop_
_entity_poly.entity_id
_entity_poly.type
_entity_poly.pdbx_seq_one_letter_code
_entity_poly.pdbx_strand_id
1 'polypeptide(L)'
;MNIEIVSGSPREHSVTLRAALFFQRHLAEKYPQHNVGLVDLRKYHLPFVNAVYSSPDKAPEELQPLAHRMFAANAFIVVTPEYNGSFSPALANLFDHFPKQLHKAFGLITASVGPLGGMRAALQLQHFALALQGIPSPQMLVVGQVEQKFDGEGNLLAEAFQGNIDTFTSEFIWLAEKLHS
;
A
#
# COMPACT_ATOMS: atom_id res chain seq x y z
N MET A 1 2.71 -13.35 -9.73
CA MET A 1 1.72 -13.13 -8.65
C MET A 1 1.03 -11.77 -8.82
N ASN A 2 -0.14 -11.58 -8.21
CA ASN A 2 -0.85 -10.31 -8.19
C ASN A 2 -0.39 -9.49 -6.97
N ILE A 3 0.16 -8.30 -7.23
CA ILE A 3 0.59 -7.35 -6.19
C ILE A 3 -0.31 -6.12 -6.29
N GLU A 4 -0.99 -5.78 -5.19
CA GLU A 4 -1.81 -4.58 -5.14
C GLU A 4 -1.14 -3.49 -4.30
N ILE A 5 -0.87 -2.33 -4.93
CA ILE A 5 -0.38 -1.15 -4.24
C ILE A 5 -1.59 -0.33 -3.80
N VAL A 6 -1.73 -0.06 -2.49
CA VAL A 6 -2.83 0.72 -1.93
C VAL A 6 -2.35 2.13 -1.59
N SER A 7 -2.81 3.14 -2.34
CA SER A 7 -2.65 4.55 -1.96
C SER A 7 -3.71 4.91 -0.91
N GLY A 8 -3.29 4.96 0.36
CA GLY A 8 -4.16 5.03 1.54
C GLY A 8 -4.80 6.38 1.83
N SER A 9 -4.30 7.48 1.26
CA SER A 9 -4.93 8.79 1.48
C SER A 9 -6.14 8.97 0.54
N PRO A 10 -7.34 9.29 1.08
CA PRO A 10 -8.52 9.62 0.28
C PRO A 10 -8.58 11.11 -0.11
N ARG A 11 -7.59 11.93 0.27
CA ARG A 11 -7.60 13.37 -0.01
C ARG A 11 -7.34 13.63 -1.48
N GLU A 12 -8.03 14.59 -2.07
CA GLU A 12 -7.87 14.99 -3.47
C GLU A 12 -6.40 15.19 -3.87
N HIS A 13 -5.65 15.98 -3.09
CA HIS A 13 -4.22 16.22 -3.27
C HIS A 13 -3.34 15.27 -2.41
N SER A 14 -3.58 13.97 -2.53
CA SER A 14 -2.80 12.94 -1.85
C SER A 14 -1.32 12.98 -2.26
N VAL A 15 -0.44 13.33 -1.32
CA VAL A 15 1.01 13.25 -1.53
C VAL A 15 1.53 11.81 -1.52
N THR A 16 0.79 10.87 -0.92
CA THR A 16 1.17 9.45 -0.89
C THR A 16 0.93 8.75 -2.22
N LEU A 17 0.04 9.29 -3.05
CA LEU A 17 -0.16 8.82 -4.42
C LEU A 17 1.14 8.89 -5.23
N ARG A 18 1.95 9.92 -5.03
CA ARG A 18 3.21 10.11 -5.77
C ARG A 18 4.15 8.91 -5.62
N ALA A 19 4.35 8.47 -4.38
CA ALA A 19 5.12 7.26 -4.10
C ALA A 19 4.42 6.01 -4.64
N ALA A 20 3.10 5.89 -4.51
CA ALA A 20 2.36 4.72 -5.03
C ALA A 20 2.49 4.58 -6.57
N LEU A 21 2.41 5.69 -7.30
CA LEU A 21 2.62 5.75 -8.76
C LEU A 21 4.04 5.35 -9.14
N PHE A 22 5.04 5.86 -8.41
CA PHE A 22 6.43 5.46 -8.58
C PHE A 22 6.58 3.94 -8.45
N PHE A 23 6.11 3.37 -7.33
CA PHE A 23 6.28 1.94 -7.06
C PHE A 23 5.51 1.08 -8.05
N GLN A 24 4.33 1.53 -8.51
CA GLN A 24 3.59 0.81 -9.55
C GLN A 24 4.43 0.64 -10.82
N ARG A 25 5.02 1.72 -11.34
CA ARG A 25 5.88 1.68 -12.52
C ARG A 25 7.15 0.89 -12.26
N HIS A 26 7.84 1.19 -11.17
CA HIS A 26 9.10 0.56 -10.80
C HIS A 26 8.99 -0.97 -10.67
N LEU A 27 7.93 -1.46 -10.03
CA LEU A 27 7.69 -2.90 -9.88
C LEU A 27 7.29 -3.56 -11.20
N ALA A 28 6.44 -2.91 -12.00
CA ALA A 28 6.03 -3.43 -13.30
C ALA A 28 7.21 -3.55 -14.28
N GLU A 29 8.15 -2.61 -14.25
CA GLU A 29 9.36 -2.60 -15.09
C GLU A 29 10.41 -3.61 -14.59
N LYS A 30 10.68 -3.64 -13.28
CA LYS A 30 11.76 -4.45 -12.68
C LYS A 30 11.37 -5.92 -12.49
N TYR A 31 10.08 -6.21 -12.32
CA TYR A 31 9.54 -7.55 -12.08
C TYR A 31 8.35 -7.84 -13.03
N PRO A 32 8.59 -7.90 -14.36
CA PRO A 32 7.52 -8.04 -15.36
C PRO A 32 6.75 -9.36 -15.28
N GLN A 33 7.26 -10.35 -14.55
CA GLN A 33 6.57 -11.61 -14.24
C GLN A 33 5.46 -11.47 -13.19
N HIS A 34 5.28 -10.29 -12.60
CA HIS A 34 4.22 -9.99 -11.64
C HIS A 34 3.20 -9.03 -12.24
N ASN A 35 1.93 -9.21 -11.85
CA ASN A 35 0.86 -8.30 -12.19
C ASN A 35 0.74 -7.25 -11.08
N VAL A 36 0.98 -5.98 -11.40
CA VAL A 36 1.05 -4.89 -10.41
C VAL A 36 -0.12 -3.93 -10.59
N GLY A 37 -1.03 -3.92 -9.63
CA GLY A 37 -2.19 -3.04 -9.59
C GLY A 37 -1.98 -1.83 -8.65
N LEU A 38 -2.76 -0.77 -8.89
CA LEU A 38 -2.87 0.38 -7.99
C LEU A 38 -4.33 0.57 -7.54
N VAL A 39 -4.58 0.45 -6.24
CA VAL A 39 -5.83 0.79 -5.57
C VAL A 39 -5.68 2.20 -5.00
N ASP A 40 -6.25 3.19 -5.69
CA ASP A 40 -6.26 4.58 -5.24
C ASP A 40 -7.56 4.86 -4.48
N LEU A 41 -7.48 5.03 -3.16
CA LEU A 41 -8.67 5.21 -2.30
C LEU A 41 -9.46 6.50 -2.61
N ARG A 42 -8.92 7.43 -3.39
CA ARG A 42 -9.69 8.58 -3.88
C ARG A 42 -10.74 8.20 -4.93
N LYS A 43 -10.56 7.05 -5.58
CA LYS A 43 -11.42 6.57 -6.67
C LYS A 43 -12.55 5.65 -6.19
N TYR A 44 -12.58 5.31 -4.91
CA TYR A 44 -13.56 4.37 -4.34
C TYR A 44 -14.36 5.05 -3.24
N HIS A 45 -15.68 5.02 -3.37
CA HIS A 45 -16.61 5.46 -2.33
C HIS A 45 -16.85 4.28 -1.36
N LEU A 46 -15.92 4.08 -0.43
CA LEU A 46 -16.06 3.05 0.60
C LEU A 46 -16.99 3.57 1.70
N PRO A 47 -18.14 2.91 1.98
CA PRO A 47 -18.94 3.24 3.13
C PRO A 47 -18.15 2.95 4.42
N PHE A 48 -18.52 3.59 5.53
CA PHE A 48 -17.99 3.15 6.82
C PHE A 48 -18.33 1.68 7.05
N VAL A 49 -17.36 0.95 7.61
CA VAL A 49 -17.50 -0.50 7.82
C VAL A 49 -18.73 -0.79 8.69
N ASN A 50 -19.72 -1.41 8.05
CA ASN A 50 -20.89 -2.00 8.69
C ASN A 50 -21.07 -3.48 8.29
N ALA A 51 -20.21 -3.99 7.41
CA ALA A 51 -20.20 -5.35 6.93
C ALA A 51 -18.77 -5.75 6.54
N VAL A 52 -18.51 -7.06 6.56
CA VAL A 52 -17.30 -7.67 6.04
C VAL A 52 -17.67 -8.44 4.78
N TYR A 53 -16.94 -8.22 3.69
CA TYR A 53 -17.17 -8.95 2.45
C TYR A 53 -16.39 -10.26 2.49
N SER A 54 -17.10 -11.39 2.43
CA SER A 54 -16.51 -12.73 2.47
C SER A 54 -16.16 -13.31 1.09
N SER A 55 -16.67 -12.69 0.03
CA SER A 55 -16.37 -13.00 -1.37
C SER A 55 -16.72 -11.79 -2.25
N PRO A 56 -16.21 -11.71 -3.50
CA PRO A 56 -16.52 -10.61 -4.40
C PRO A 56 -18.03 -10.36 -4.59
N ASP A 57 -18.82 -11.41 -4.81
CA ASP A 57 -20.27 -11.31 -5.05
C ASP A 57 -21.08 -10.83 -3.83
N LYS A 58 -20.45 -10.78 -2.65
CA LYS A 58 -21.05 -10.26 -1.42
C LYS A 58 -20.74 -8.78 -1.17
N ALA A 59 -19.89 -8.17 -1.99
CA ALA A 59 -19.69 -6.72 -1.98
C ALA A 59 -20.83 -6.03 -2.76
N PRO A 60 -21.17 -4.77 -2.44
CA PRO A 60 -22.01 -3.93 -3.30
C PRO A 60 -21.51 -3.95 -4.75
N GLU A 61 -22.42 -3.92 -5.72
CA GLU A 61 -22.11 -4.06 -7.15
C GLU A 61 -20.97 -3.11 -7.59
N GLU A 62 -21.04 -1.84 -7.18
CA GLU A 62 -20.03 -0.82 -7.44
C GLU A 62 -18.64 -1.12 -6.84
N LEU A 63 -18.58 -1.96 -5.80
CA LEU A 63 -17.34 -2.38 -5.14
C LEU A 63 -16.87 -3.78 -5.57
N GLN A 64 -17.65 -4.54 -6.33
CA GLN A 64 -17.25 -5.88 -6.79
C GLN A 64 -15.91 -5.88 -7.55
N PRO A 65 -15.62 -4.92 -8.46
CA PRO A 65 -14.30 -4.85 -9.10
C PRO A 65 -13.14 -4.69 -8.11
N LEU A 66 -13.33 -3.88 -7.06
CA LEU A 66 -12.34 -3.75 -5.99
C LEU A 66 -12.24 -5.05 -5.19
N ALA A 67 -13.36 -5.67 -4.85
CA ALA A 67 -13.38 -6.93 -4.12
C ALA A 67 -12.61 -8.02 -4.86
N HIS A 68 -12.83 -8.19 -6.17
CA HIS A 68 -12.05 -9.12 -6.99
C HIS A 68 -10.54 -8.91 -6.86
N ARG A 69 -10.08 -7.65 -6.90
CA ARG A 69 -8.66 -7.30 -6.71
C ARG A 69 -8.15 -7.66 -5.32
N MET A 70 -8.87 -7.27 -4.26
CA MET A 70 -8.49 -7.55 -2.88
C MET A 70 -8.40 -9.06 -2.58
N PHE A 71 -9.34 -9.84 -3.10
CA PHE A 71 -9.34 -11.30 -2.96
C PHE A 71 -8.24 -11.97 -3.80
N ALA A 72 -8.01 -11.51 -5.04
CA ALA A 72 -7.02 -12.10 -5.95
C ALA A 72 -5.56 -11.68 -5.65
N ALA A 73 -5.35 -10.63 -4.86
CA ALA A 73 -4.02 -10.17 -4.47
C ALA A 73 -3.26 -11.24 -3.66
N ASN A 74 -2.02 -11.52 -4.07
CA ASN A 74 -1.08 -12.37 -3.35
C ASN A 74 -0.28 -11.55 -2.31
N ALA A 75 -0.01 -10.28 -2.62
CA ALA A 75 0.74 -9.39 -1.74
C ALA A 75 0.23 -7.95 -1.88
N PHE A 76 0.48 -7.15 -0.85
CA PHE A 76 0.14 -5.73 -0.83
C PHE A 76 1.38 -4.88 -0.59
N ILE A 77 1.44 -3.73 -1.25
CA ILE A 77 2.24 -2.60 -0.77
C ILE A 77 1.26 -1.54 -0.31
N VAL A 78 1.37 -1.13 0.95
CA VAL A 78 0.49 -0.13 1.53
C VAL A 78 1.24 1.18 1.67
N VAL A 79 0.72 2.23 1.05
CA VAL A 79 1.30 3.59 1.06
C VAL A 79 0.35 4.52 1.81
N THR A 80 0.71 4.95 3.02
CA THR A 80 -0.17 5.77 3.87
C THR A 80 0.48 7.08 4.31
N PRO A 81 -0.30 8.16 4.45
CA PRO A 81 0.16 9.31 5.22
C PRO A 81 0.19 8.99 6.72
N GLU A 82 0.73 9.90 7.52
CA GLU A 82 0.48 9.96 8.96
C GLU A 82 -0.58 11.02 9.26
N TYR A 83 -1.75 10.58 9.72
CA TYR A 83 -2.82 11.44 10.22
C TYR A 83 -2.90 11.33 11.73
N ASN A 84 -2.65 12.44 12.42
CA ASN A 84 -2.71 12.52 13.89
C ASN A 84 -1.89 11.42 14.60
N GLY A 85 -0.75 11.04 14.02
CA GLY A 85 0.13 10.02 14.57
C GLY A 85 -0.22 8.58 14.18
N SER A 86 -1.20 8.34 13.31
CA SER A 86 -1.58 6.99 12.82
C SER A 86 -1.65 6.94 11.30
N PHE A 87 -1.82 5.75 10.72
CA PHE A 87 -2.15 5.61 9.30
C PHE A 87 -3.55 6.16 9.00
N SER A 88 -3.87 6.38 7.73
CA SER A 88 -5.15 7.00 7.36
C SER A 88 -6.36 6.12 7.73
N PRO A 89 -7.45 6.69 8.26
CA PRO A 89 -8.67 5.94 8.55
C PRO A 89 -9.28 5.26 7.32
N ALA A 90 -9.14 5.85 6.13
CA ALA A 90 -9.65 5.23 4.90
C ALA A 90 -8.94 3.92 4.55
N LEU A 91 -7.64 3.84 4.82
CA LEU A 91 -6.87 2.60 4.68
C LEU A 91 -7.36 1.54 5.66
N ALA A 92 -7.61 1.91 6.92
CA ALA A 92 -8.19 1.01 7.91
C ALA A 92 -9.55 0.48 7.40
N ASN A 93 -10.41 1.41 6.97
CA ASN A 93 -11.76 1.12 6.48
C ASN A 93 -11.74 0.17 5.27
N LEU A 94 -10.79 0.30 4.34
CA LEU A 94 -10.62 -0.68 3.25
C LEU A 94 -10.35 -2.08 3.81
N PHE A 95 -9.35 -2.23 4.66
CA PHE A 95 -8.96 -3.55 5.17
C PHE A 95 -9.93 -4.11 6.21
N ASP A 96 -10.76 -3.29 6.84
CA ASP A 96 -11.86 -3.73 7.71
C ASP A 96 -13.03 -4.31 6.89
N HIS A 97 -13.28 -3.82 5.67
CA HIS A 97 -14.22 -4.46 4.72
C HIS A 97 -13.66 -5.77 4.14
N PHE A 98 -12.34 -5.86 3.99
CA PHE A 98 -11.60 -7.02 3.48
C PHE A 98 -10.61 -7.55 4.52
N PRO A 99 -11.06 -8.06 5.68
CA PRO A 99 -10.16 -8.53 6.73
C PRO A 99 -9.54 -9.87 6.36
N LYS A 100 -8.57 -10.32 7.17
CA LYS A 100 -7.90 -11.65 7.05
C LYS A 100 -7.15 -11.85 5.72
N GLN A 101 -6.07 -11.10 5.57
CA GLN A 101 -5.10 -11.22 4.47
C GLN A 101 -4.08 -12.34 4.76
N LEU A 102 -4.60 -13.55 4.98
CA LEU A 102 -3.85 -14.73 5.43
C LEU A 102 -2.60 -15.00 4.58
N HIS A 103 -1.45 -15.03 5.24
CA HIS A 103 -0.15 -15.37 4.63
C HIS A 103 0.27 -14.46 3.47
N LYS A 104 -0.37 -13.30 3.29
CA LYS A 104 -0.01 -12.34 2.25
C LYS A 104 1.13 -11.45 2.73
N ALA A 105 2.11 -11.19 1.87
CA ALA A 105 3.19 -10.25 2.18
C ALA A 105 2.67 -8.80 2.19
N PHE A 106 3.19 -7.99 3.12
CA PHE A 106 2.90 -6.56 3.21
C PHE A 106 4.19 -5.73 3.13
N GLY A 107 4.36 -4.96 2.06
CA GLY A 107 5.33 -3.88 1.97
C GLY A 107 4.75 -2.61 2.57
N LEU A 108 5.45 -1.96 3.49
CA LEU A 108 4.92 -0.84 4.26
C LEU A 108 5.65 0.45 3.91
N ILE A 109 4.91 1.42 3.37
CA ILE A 109 5.42 2.73 2.99
C ILE A 109 4.62 3.81 3.72
N THR A 110 5.32 4.71 4.39
CA THR A 110 4.73 5.96 4.88
C THR A 110 5.30 7.15 4.13
N ALA A 111 4.47 8.15 3.86
CA ALA A 111 4.90 9.35 3.16
C ALA A 111 4.29 10.60 3.78
N SER A 112 5.13 11.61 4.01
CA SER A 112 4.71 12.89 4.60
C SER A 112 5.47 14.04 3.97
N VAL A 113 4.85 15.23 3.98
CA VAL A 113 5.54 16.49 3.66
C VAL A 113 6.55 16.86 4.75
N GLY A 114 6.33 16.39 5.98
CA GLY A 114 7.24 16.61 7.10
C GLY A 114 8.48 15.70 7.05
N PRO A 115 9.57 16.07 7.74
CA PRO A 115 10.85 15.36 7.68
C PRO A 115 10.80 13.95 8.29
N LEU A 116 9.88 13.68 9.22
CA LEU A 116 9.79 12.38 9.90
C LEU A 116 9.07 11.30 9.08
N GLY A 117 8.54 11.64 7.90
CA GLY A 117 7.99 10.68 6.93
C GLY A 117 6.78 9.84 7.37
N GLY A 118 6.27 10.04 8.58
CA GLY A 118 5.17 9.24 9.14
C GLY A 118 5.64 8.01 9.91
N MET A 119 6.78 8.09 10.60
CA MET A 119 7.37 6.97 11.36
C MET A 119 6.42 6.36 12.41
N ARG A 120 5.51 7.14 13.02
CA ARG A 120 4.56 6.58 14.01
C ARG A 120 3.47 5.76 13.31
N ALA A 121 3.02 6.21 12.15
CA ALA A 121 2.11 5.44 11.30
C ALA A 121 2.77 4.14 10.81
N ALA A 122 4.08 4.16 10.49
CA ALA A 122 4.80 2.98 10.00
C ALA A 122 4.82 1.83 11.03
N LEU A 123 5.13 2.15 12.29
CA LEU A 123 5.13 1.18 13.38
C LEU A 123 3.73 0.61 13.65
N GLN A 124 2.70 1.45 13.62
CA GLN A 124 1.32 0.98 13.76
C GLN A 124 0.89 0.09 12.59
N LEU A 125 1.35 0.39 11.38
CA LEU A 125 1.03 -0.36 10.19
C LEU A 125 1.62 -1.78 10.22
N GLN A 126 2.77 -1.99 10.86
CA GLN A 126 3.30 -3.33 11.11
C GLN A 126 2.35 -4.16 11.97
N HIS A 127 1.88 -3.60 13.09
CA HIS A 127 0.90 -4.28 13.94
C HIS A 127 -0.44 -4.51 13.22
N PHE A 128 -0.86 -3.55 12.39
CA PHE A 128 -2.09 -3.68 11.61
C PHE A 128 -1.99 -4.83 10.59
N ALA A 129 -0.87 -4.94 9.86
CA ALA A 129 -0.63 -6.05 8.93
C ALA A 129 -0.66 -7.41 9.65
N LEU A 130 -0.04 -7.51 10.84
CA LEU A 130 -0.10 -8.72 11.68
C LEU A 130 -1.53 -9.03 12.15
N ALA A 131 -2.31 -8.02 12.53
CA ALA A 131 -3.72 -8.19 12.94
C ALA A 131 -4.61 -8.68 11.79
N LEU A 132 -4.26 -8.31 10.54
CA LEU A 132 -4.87 -8.86 9.34
C LEU A 132 -4.39 -10.28 9.00
N GLN A 133 -3.52 -10.89 9.81
CA GLN A 133 -2.88 -12.18 9.55
C GLN A 133 -1.99 -12.17 8.28
N GLY A 134 -1.55 -10.98 7.88
CA GLY A 134 -0.52 -10.77 6.88
C GLY A 134 0.88 -10.86 7.48
N ILE A 135 1.86 -10.89 6.60
CA ILE A 135 3.28 -11.01 6.97
C ILE A 135 3.99 -9.73 6.49
N PRO A 136 4.19 -8.73 7.37
CA PRO A 136 4.87 -7.50 6.98
C PRO A 136 6.36 -7.74 6.72
N SER A 137 6.87 -7.16 5.64
CA SER A 137 8.31 -7.05 5.42
C SER A 137 8.94 -6.25 6.57
N PRO A 138 10.02 -6.74 7.20
CA PRO A 138 10.73 -5.97 8.23
C PRO A 138 11.29 -4.66 7.68
N GLN A 139 11.66 -4.64 6.40
CA GLN A 139 12.17 -3.45 5.72
C GLN A 139 11.01 -2.53 5.32
N MET A 140 10.72 -1.54 6.17
CA MET A 140 9.79 -0.45 5.87
C MET A 140 10.46 0.65 5.05
N LEU A 141 9.66 1.46 4.36
CA LEU A 141 10.11 2.69 3.71
C LEU A 141 9.39 3.92 4.27
N VAL A 142 10.12 4.75 5.01
CA VAL A 142 9.60 6.00 5.59
C VAL A 142 10.06 7.17 4.73
N VAL A 143 9.13 7.81 4.03
CA VAL A 143 9.41 8.87 3.05
C VAL A 143 9.12 10.24 3.66
N GLY A 144 10.13 10.84 4.25
CA GLY A 144 10.11 12.25 4.67
C GLY A 144 10.25 13.20 3.49
N GLN A 145 9.61 14.37 3.59
CA GLN A 145 9.66 15.42 2.56
C GLN A 145 9.30 14.87 1.17
N VAL A 146 8.21 14.09 1.10
CA VAL A 146 7.83 13.30 -0.09
C VAL A 146 7.82 14.10 -1.40
N GLU A 147 7.46 15.38 -1.36
CA GLU A 147 7.39 16.22 -2.56
C GLU A 147 8.78 16.59 -3.14
N GLN A 148 9.83 16.46 -2.34
CA GLN A 148 11.22 16.59 -2.80
C GLN A 148 11.78 15.24 -3.29
N LYS A 149 11.07 14.14 -3.02
CA LYS A 149 11.45 12.79 -3.44
C LYS A 149 10.72 12.38 -4.71
N PHE A 150 9.43 12.69 -4.81
CA PHE A 150 8.59 12.33 -5.95
C PHE A 150 7.77 13.53 -6.44
N ASP A 151 7.73 13.71 -7.75
CA ASP A 151 6.86 14.72 -8.38
C ASP A 151 5.38 14.27 -8.40
N GLY A 152 4.51 15.12 -8.95
CA GLY A 152 3.07 14.84 -9.04
C GLY A 152 2.70 13.61 -9.89
N GLU A 153 3.58 13.22 -10.81
CA GLU A 153 3.40 12.05 -11.68
C GLU A 153 4.05 10.79 -11.09
N GLY A 154 4.76 10.93 -9.96
CA GLY A 154 5.47 9.85 -9.28
C GLY A 154 6.86 9.57 -9.85
N ASN A 155 7.49 10.52 -10.54
CA ASN A 155 8.89 10.36 -10.95
C ASN A 155 9.81 10.68 -9.77
N LEU A 156 10.90 9.91 -9.63
CA LEU A 156 11.90 10.15 -8.59
C LEU A 156 12.69 11.42 -8.91
N LEU A 157 12.64 12.38 -7.99
CA LEU A 157 13.38 13.65 -8.07
C LEU A 157 14.73 13.58 -7.37
N ALA A 158 14.82 12.76 -6.31
CA ALA A 158 16.02 12.66 -5.49
C ALA A 158 16.71 11.32 -5.72
N GLU A 159 17.63 11.26 -6.69
CA GLU A 159 18.38 10.05 -7.05
C GLU A 159 19.08 9.38 -5.86
N ALA A 160 19.55 10.18 -4.88
CA ALA A 160 20.15 9.65 -3.65
C ALA A 160 19.20 8.76 -2.82
N PHE A 161 17.88 8.82 -3.07
CA PHE A 161 16.88 7.98 -2.41
C PHE A 161 16.70 6.61 -3.08
N GLN A 162 17.28 6.40 -4.27
CA GLN A 162 17.17 5.16 -5.04
C GLN A 162 17.64 3.93 -4.26
N GLY A 163 18.72 4.05 -3.46
CA GLY A 163 19.19 2.94 -2.63
C GLY A 163 18.18 2.47 -1.58
N ASN A 164 17.40 3.41 -1.00
CA ASN A 164 16.32 3.07 -0.07
C ASN A 164 15.17 2.34 -0.77
N ILE A 165 14.83 2.79 -1.98
CA ILE A 165 13.83 2.15 -2.85
C ILE A 165 14.26 0.72 -3.18
N ASP A 166 15.49 0.54 -3.66
CA ASP A 166 15.99 -0.77 -4.08
C ASP A 166 16.03 -1.76 -2.93
N THR A 167 16.45 -1.31 -1.75
CA THR A 167 16.48 -2.14 -0.53
C THR A 167 15.05 -2.57 -0.14
N PHE A 168 14.11 -1.61 -0.07
CA PHE A 168 12.72 -1.89 0.23
C PHE A 168 12.09 -2.89 -0.77
N THR A 169 12.26 -2.63 -2.06
CA THR A 169 11.68 -3.43 -3.13
C THR A 169 12.24 -4.85 -3.14
N SER A 170 13.55 -5.01 -2.97
CA SER A 170 14.20 -6.33 -2.98
C SER A 170 13.73 -7.19 -1.82
N GLU A 171 13.68 -6.64 -0.60
CA GLU A 171 13.22 -7.36 0.59
C GLU A 171 11.72 -7.71 0.50
N PHE A 172 10.89 -6.79 0.02
CA PHE A 172 9.47 -7.05 -0.17
C PHE A 172 9.23 -8.17 -1.21
N ILE A 173 9.88 -8.10 -2.37
CA ILE A 173 9.70 -9.11 -3.43
C ILE A 173 10.21 -10.47 -2.96
N TRP A 174 11.38 -10.54 -2.35
CA TRP A 174 11.90 -11.79 -1.78
C TRP A 174 10.89 -12.45 -0.84
N LEU A 175 10.33 -11.69 0.11
CA LEU A 175 9.34 -12.20 1.04
C LEU A 175 8.07 -12.66 0.30
N ALA A 176 7.55 -11.84 -0.60
CA ALA A 176 6.33 -12.14 -1.35
C ALA A 176 6.48 -13.42 -2.19
N GLU A 177 7.62 -13.60 -2.87
CA GLU A 177 7.88 -14.81 -3.65
C GLU A 177 7.99 -16.06 -2.76
N LYS A 178 8.59 -15.97 -1.57
CA LYS A 178 8.72 -17.10 -0.64
C LYS A 178 7.41 -17.57 -0.03
N LEU A 179 6.41 -16.71 0.05
CA LEU A 179 5.09 -17.05 0.58
C LEU A 179 4.15 -17.65 -0.47
N HIS A 180 4.48 -17.51 -1.76
CA HIS A 180 3.67 -17.98 -2.89
C HIS A 180 4.41 -18.97 -3.81
N SER A 181 5.55 -19.50 -3.36
CA SER A 181 6.35 -20.53 -4.03
C SER A 181 5.90 -21.96 -3.73
#